data_AF-A0A925KFT3-F1
#
_entry.id   AF-A0A925KFT3-F1
#
_cell.length_a   1.000
_cell.length_b   1.000
_cell.length_c   1.000
_cell.angle_alpha   90.00
_cell.angle_beta   90.00
_cell.angle_gamma   90.00
#
_symmetry.space_group_name_H-M   'P 1'
#
loop_
_entity.id
_entity.type
_entity.pdbx_description
1 polymer ?
#
loop_
_entity_poly.entity_id
_entity_poly.type
_entity_poly.pdbx_seq_one_letter_code
_entity_poly.pdbx_strand_id
1 'polypeptide(L)'
;MKHRQLLAVSLLTLGGLSAAHATTVNVVAGSWYDFNVDDFLAPASSPLAWIDYNDNSLLSFQFTIAPGDQGSLTVVDAVTAGEVFPVFANGLALGTTTFSGSSSVNVGNNYDAALANAAFSRGVYTLAAGSYLVTGVMLATPDNINVTQGGLRLDVSVVPEVSSQALWLAGLAVVGLLARRRAL
;
A
#
# COMPACT_ATOMS: atom_id res chain seq x y z
N MET A 1 57.98 -33.82 35.02
CA MET A 1 57.90 -32.61 34.17
C MET A 1 56.45 -32.35 33.83
N LYS A 2 55.93 -31.17 34.19
CA LYS A 2 54.51 -30.78 34.15
C LYS A 2 54.07 -30.52 32.71
N HIS A 3 53.06 -31.22 32.19
CA HIS A 3 52.44 -30.88 30.90
C HIS A 3 51.26 -29.93 31.14
N ARG A 4 51.39 -28.73 30.58
CA ARG A 4 50.46 -27.60 30.71
C ARG A 4 49.18 -27.87 29.90
N GLN A 5 48.04 -27.66 30.53
CA GLN A 5 46.74 -27.54 29.89
C GLN A 5 46.73 -26.30 28.98
N LEU A 6 46.31 -26.45 27.74
CA LEU A 6 45.96 -25.34 26.86
C LEU A 6 44.43 -25.33 26.71
N LEU A 7 43.81 -24.36 27.40
CA LEU A 7 42.44 -23.93 27.18
C LEU A 7 42.36 -23.31 25.77
N ALA A 8 41.51 -23.85 24.90
CA ALA A 8 41.08 -23.16 23.70
C ALA A 8 39.92 -22.23 24.06
N VAL A 9 40.13 -20.92 23.96
CA VAL A 9 39.09 -19.90 24.09
C VAL A 9 38.47 -19.72 22.71
N SER A 10 37.26 -20.20 22.51
CA SER A 10 36.46 -19.93 21.31
C SER A 10 35.93 -18.50 21.39
N LEU A 11 36.47 -17.61 20.56
CA LEU A 11 36.01 -16.23 20.43
C LEU A 11 34.73 -16.23 19.57
N LEU A 12 33.56 -16.05 20.20
CA LEU A 12 32.31 -15.80 19.49
C LEU A 12 32.40 -14.41 18.84
N THR A 13 32.57 -14.35 17.52
CA THR A 13 32.28 -13.14 16.74
C THR A 13 30.77 -12.98 16.64
N LEU A 14 30.17 -12.13 17.48
CA LEU A 14 28.86 -11.56 17.18
C LEU A 14 29.02 -10.67 15.94
N GLY A 15 28.84 -11.25 14.75
CA GLY A 15 28.63 -10.47 13.54
C GLY A 15 27.38 -9.62 13.75
N GLY A 16 27.55 -8.30 13.69
CA GLY A 16 26.46 -7.35 13.80
C GLY A 16 25.39 -7.70 12.78
N LEU A 17 24.24 -8.14 13.26
CA LEU A 17 23.03 -8.20 12.46
C LEU A 17 22.68 -6.74 12.13
N SER A 18 23.03 -6.29 10.93
CA SER A 18 22.44 -5.08 10.37
C SER A 18 20.93 -5.30 10.38
N ALA A 19 20.21 -4.56 11.22
CA ALA A 19 18.77 -4.54 11.15
C ALA A 19 18.38 -4.15 9.73
N ALA A 20 17.51 -4.92 9.09
CA ALA A 20 16.93 -4.53 7.81
C ALA A 20 16.28 -3.16 8.03
N HIS A 21 16.85 -2.12 7.43
CA HIS A 21 16.24 -0.80 7.44
C HIS A 21 15.01 -0.86 6.54
N ALA A 22 13.90 -0.32 7.00
CA ALA A 22 12.70 -0.14 6.22
C ALA A 22 12.46 1.37 6.09
N THR A 23 12.23 1.83 4.88
CA THR A 23 11.88 3.21 4.59
C THR A 23 10.36 3.37 4.67
N THR A 24 9.94 4.43 5.35
CA THR A 24 8.53 4.80 5.45
C THR A 24 8.32 6.20 4.90
N VAL A 25 7.50 6.30 3.86
CA VAL A 25 7.18 7.55 3.18
C VAL A 25 5.84 8.08 3.68
N ASN A 26 5.81 9.36 4.07
CA ASN A 26 4.56 10.05 4.39
C ASN A 26 3.85 10.46 3.10
N VAL A 27 2.69 9.86 2.85
CA VAL A 27 1.89 10.12 1.64
C VAL A 27 1.00 11.35 1.85
N VAL A 28 1.09 12.27 0.89
CA VAL A 28 0.22 13.44 0.75
C VAL A 28 -0.79 13.16 -0.35
N ALA A 29 -2.06 13.49 -0.09
CA ALA A 29 -3.12 13.24 -1.03
C ALA A 29 -2.90 13.98 -2.38
N GLY A 30 -3.25 13.33 -3.49
CA GLY A 30 -3.14 13.85 -4.85
C GLY A 30 -1.75 13.71 -5.49
N SER A 31 -0.75 13.21 -4.77
CA SER A 31 0.61 13.02 -5.31
C SER A 31 0.93 11.56 -5.58
N TRP A 32 1.67 11.29 -6.65
CA TRP A 32 2.23 9.97 -6.94
C TRP A 32 3.51 9.74 -6.15
N TYR A 33 3.66 8.52 -5.65
CA TYR A 33 4.85 8.00 -4.98
C TYR A 33 5.28 6.72 -5.68
N ASP A 34 6.56 6.61 -6.01
CA ASP A 34 7.10 5.45 -6.69
C ASP A 34 7.49 4.34 -5.70
N PHE A 35 7.43 3.11 -6.19
CA PHE A 35 8.05 1.95 -5.57
C PHE A 35 8.74 1.11 -6.64
N ASN A 36 9.80 0.42 -6.25
CA ASN A 36 10.45 -0.57 -7.09
C ASN A 36 10.20 -1.99 -6.57
N VAL A 37 10.34 -2.97 -7.45
CA VAL A 37 10.58 -4.36 -7.11
C VAL A 37 11.79 -4.80 -7.92
N ASP A 38 12.79 -5.37 -7.26
CA ASP A 38 13.95 -5.96 -7.90
C ASP A 38 14.48 -7.07 -6.98
N ASP A 39 14.36 -8.32 -7.42
CA ASP A 39 14.73 -9.48 -6.59
C ASP A 39 16.24 -9.65 -6.37
N PHE A 40 17.08 -8.93 -7.13
CA PHE A 40 18.52 -8.86 -6.91
C PHE A 40 18.90 -7.81 -5.87
N LEU A 41 18.11 -6.74 -5.75
CA LEU A 41 18.39 -5.62 -4.86
C LEU A 41 17.64 -5.70 -3.53
N ALA A 42 16.46 -6.31 -3.53
CA ALA A 42 15.62 -6.41 -2.34
C ALA A 42 16.27 -7.28 -1.25
N PRO A 43 15.96 -7.03 0.03
CA PRO A 43 16.44 -7.88 1.12
C PRO A 43 16.02 -9.34 0.91
N ALA A 44 16.95 -10.27 1.12
CA ALA A 44 16.72 -11.71 0.89
C ALA A 44 15.52 -12.29 1.69
N SER A 45 15.11 -11.65 2.79
CA SER A 45 13.92 -12.02 3.56
C SER A 45 12.60 -11.67 2.88
N SER A 46 12.61 -10.78 1.88
CA SER A 46 11.43 -10.32 1.15
C SER A 46 11.80 -9.90 -0.28
N PRO A 47 12.21 -10.83 -1.15
CA PRO A 47 12.85 -10.52 -2.44
C PRO A 47 11.90 -9.87 -3.45
N LEU A 48 10.59 -9.96 -3.25
CA LEU A 48 9.59 -9.37 -4.16
C LEU A 48 8.84 -8.21 -3.50
N ALA A 49 9.27 -7.75 -2.33
CA ALA A 49 8.64 -6.63 -1.67
C ALA A 49 8.92 -5.32 -2.41
N TRP A 50 8.04 -4.35 -2.21
CA TRP A 50 8.33 -2.98 -2.60
C TRP A 50 9.58 -2.48 -1.87
N ILE A 51 10.46 -1.84 -2.62
CA ILE A 51 11.71 -1.27 -2.12
C ILE A 51 11.86 0.19 -2.56
N ASP A 52 12.59 0.97 -1.76
CA ASP A 52 12.94 2.35 -2.07
C ASP A 52 14.00 2.39 -3.17
N TYR A 53 13.81 3.25 -4.17
CA TYR A 53 14.72 3.38 -5.31
C TYR A 53 16.14 3.79 -4.89
N ASN A 54 16.30 4.56 -3.81
CA ASN A 54 17.56 5.20 -3.45
C ASN A 54 18.48 4.28 -2.66
N ASP A 55 17.92 3.40 -1.81
CA ASP A 55 18.70 2.57 -0.90
C ASP A 55 18.31 1.08 -0.88
N ASN A 56 17.30 0.68 -1.67
CA ASN A 56 16.79 -0.69 -1.77
C ASN A 56 16.23 -1.27 -0.45
N SER A 57 15.97 -0.41 0.54
CA SER A 57 15.30 -0.80 1.77
C SER A 57 13.84 -1.18 1.50
N LEU A 58 13.25 -2.01 2.38
CA LEU A 58 11.81 -2.31 2.30
C LEU A 58 11.01 -1.01 2.40
N LEU A 59 10.08 -0.81 1.48
CA LEU A 59 9.31 0.42 1.38
C LEU A 59 7.89 0.24 1.92
N SER A 60 7.46 1.25 2.68
CA SER A 60 6.11 1.37 3.18
C SER A 60 5.61 2.81 3.04
N PHE A 61 4.31 2.96 2.86
CA PHE A 61 3.66 4.25 2.70
C PHE A 61 2.71 4.48 3.87
N GLN A 62 2.87 5.58 4.58
CA GLN A 62 2.01 5.91 5.71
C GLN A 62 1.17 7.16 5.46
N PHE A 63 -0.08 7.12 5.93
CA PHE A 63 -0.99 8.27 5.91
C PHE A 63 -2.14 8.08 6.89
N THR A 64 -2.89 9.15 7.13
CA THR A 64 -4.12 9.15 7.92
C THR A 64 -5.25 9.77 7.11
N ILE A 65 -6.42 9.15 7.15
CA ILE A 65 -7.68 9.68 6.62
C ILE A 65 -8.51 10.16 7.81
N ALA A 66 -8.94 11.42 7.78
CA ALA A 66 -9.67 12.02 8.89
C ALA A 66 -11.10 11.46 9.02
N PRO A 67 -11.70 11.50 10.22
CA PRO A 67 -13.13 11.21 10.37
C PRO A 67 -13.98 12.09 9.46
N GLY A 68 -14.97 11.50 8.80
CA GLY A 68 -15.80 12.19 7.80
C GLY A 68 -15.23 12.16 6.38
N ASP A 69 -13.99 11.70 6.19
CA ASP A 69 -13.39 11.53 4.87
C ASP A 69 -13.34 10.07 4.44
N GLN A 70 -13.17 9.88 3.13
CA GLN A 70 -12.90 8.60 2.49
C GLN A 70 -11.67 8.74 1.58
N GLY A 71 -10.77 7.76 1.67
CA GLY A 71 -9.61 7.65 0.81
C GLY A 71 -9.87 6.72 -0.37
N SER A 72 -9.24 7.01 -1.50
CA SER A 72 -9.08 6.14 -2.65
C SER A 72 -7.58 5.92 -2.87
N LEU A 73 -7.10 4.73 -2.53
CA LEU A 73 -5.73 4.32 -2.75
C LEU A 73 -5.62 3.70 -4.14
N THR A 74 -4.91 4.35 -5.04
CA THR A 74 -4.61 3.83 -6.38
C THR A 74 -3.20 3.28 -6.41
N VAL A 75 -3.04 2.08 -6.96
CA VAL A 75 -1.75 1.44 -7.25
C VAL A 75 -1.74 1.07 -8.73
N VAL A 76 -0.65 1.35 -9.43
CA VAL A 76 -0.48 1.05 -10.85
C VAL A 76 0.92 0.50 -11.13
N ASP A 77 1.03 -0.49 -12.01
CA ASP A 77 2.33 -0.84 -12.60
C ASP A 77 2.82 0.28 -13.53
N ALA A 78 4.12 0.31 -13.77
CA ALA A 78 4.76 1.30 -14.62
C ALA A 78 5.95 0.66 -15.36
N VAL A 79 6.50 1.40 -16.33
CA VAL A 79 7.57 0.96 -17.25
C VAL A 79 7.11 -0.10 -18.25
N THR A 80 6.72 -1.29 -17.79
CA THR A 80 6.11 -2.35 -18.61
C THR A 80 4.74 -2.69 -18.02
N ALA A 81 3.86 -3.23 -18.85
CA ALA A 81 2.49 -3.53 -18.44
C ALA A 81 2.35 -5.03 -18.15
N GLY A 82 1.63 -5.36 -17.08
CA GLY A 82 1.19 -6.70 -16.73
C GLY A 82 1.61 -7.19 -15.35
N GLU A 83 2.31 -6.36 -14.57
CA GLU A 83 2.78 -6.71 -13.24
C GLU A 83 1.67 -6.66 -12.19
N VAL A 84 1.54 -7.75 -11.45
CA VAL A 84 0.45 -7.94 -10.50
C VAL A 84 0.99 -7.81 -9.09
N PHE A 85 0.35 -6.95 -8.29
CA PHE A 85 0.76 -6.66 -6.91
C PHE A 85 -0.38 -6.95 -5.92
N PRO A 86 -0.18 -7.85 -4.95
CA PRO A 86 -0.96 -7.87 -3.73
C PRO A 86 -0.61 -6.65 -2.89
N VAL A 87 -1.63 -5.91 -2.51
CA VAL A 87 -1.50 -4.68 -1.72
C VAL A 87 -2.06 -4.93 -0.33
N PHE A 88 -1.30 -4.51 0.68
CA PHE A 88 -1.64 -4.69 2.09
C PHE A 88 -1.72 -3.34 2.78
N ALA A 89 -2.59 -3.23 3.76
CA ALA A 89 -2.61 -2.12 4.69
C ALA A 89 -2.67 -2.64 6.12
N ASN A 90 -1.75 -2.16 6.97
CA ASN A 90 -1.57 -2.62 8.34
C ASN A 90 -1.40 -4.15 8.43
N GLY A 91 -0.75 -4.74 7.41
CA GLY A 91 -0.55 -6.20 7.29
C GLY A 91 -1.75 -7.00 6.80
N LEU A 92 -2.91 -6.36 6.54
CA LEU A 92 -4.10 -7.02 6.00
C LEU A 92 -4.21 -6.77 4.49
N ALA A 93 -4.59 -7.79 3.72
CA ALA A 93 -4.77 -7.64 2.28
C ALA A 93 -5.92 -6.67 1.96
N LEU A 94 -5.63 -5.62 1.18
CA LEU A 94 -6.64 -4.77 0.54
C LEU A 94 -7.19 -5.41 -0.72
N GLY A 95 -6.33 -6.13 -1.44
CA GLY A 95 -6.65 -6.84 -2.67
C GLY A 95 -5.42 -6.97 -3.55
N THR A 96 -5.64 -7.37 -4.79
CA THR A 96 -4.60 -7.55 -5.80
C THR A 96 -4.91 -6.63 -6.98
N THR A 97 -3.89 -6.04 -7.60
CA THR A 97 -4.10 -5.27 -8.84
C THR A 97 -4.64 -6.19 -9.94
N THR A 98 -5.39 -5.61 -10.89
CA THR A 98 -5.91 -6.36 -12.04
C THR A 98 -4.77 -6.78 -12.95
N PHE A 99 -4.82 -7.99 -13.50
CA PHE A 99 -3.97 -8.33 -14.65
C PHE A 99 -4.65 -7.87 -15.93
N SER A 100 -3.96 -7.05 -16.71
CA SER A 100 -4.52 -6.45 -17.92
C SER A 100 -3.89 -6.97 -19.24
N GLY A 101 -2.93 -7.90 -19.14
CA GLY A 101 -2.15 -8.41 -20.27
C GLY A 101 -0.75 -7.81 -20.36
N SER A 102 0.01 -8.18 -21.38
CA SER A 102 1.32 -7.56 -21.67
C SER A 102 1.21 -6.56 -22.83
N SER A 103 1.98 -5.48 -22.74
CA SER A 103 2.03 -4.45 -23.77
C SER A 103 3.48 -4.02 -24.02
N SER A 104 3.81 -3.69 -25.26
CA SER A 104 5.09 -3.05 -25.61
C SER A 104 5.09 -1.55 -25.37
N VAL A 105 3.96 -0.98 -24.93
CA VAL A 105 3.85 0.45 -24.59
C VAL A 105 4.63 0.71 -23.30
N ASN A 106 5.63 1.57 -23.39
CA ASN A 106 6.38 2.06 -22.24
C ASN A 106 5.96 3.50 -21.94
N VAL A 107 5.48 3.75 -20.73
CA VAL A 107 5.07 5.09 -20.26
C VAL A 107 6.05 5.70 -19.26
N GLY A 108 7.18 5.03 -18.99
CA GLY A 108 8.14 5.40 -17.96
C GLY A 108 7.45 5.59 -16.61
N ASN A 109 7.79 6.70 -15.94
CA ASN A 109 7.26 7.06 -14.62
C ASN A 109 6.02 7.97 -14.73
N ASN A 110 5.36 8.03 -15.89
CA ASN A 110 4.11 8.76 -16.05
C ASN A 110 2.94 7.88 -15.60
N TYR A 111 2.72 7.84 -14.28
CA TYR A 111 1.70 7.00 -13.65
C TYR A 111 0.27 7.39 -14.05
N ASP A 112 0.00 8.66 -14.39
CA ASP A 112 -1.31 9.04 -14.93
C ASP A 112 -1.54 8.47 -16.33
N ALA A 113 -0.49 8.39 -17.17
CA ALA A 113 -0.58 7.73 -18.47
C ALA A 113 -0.74 6.19 -18.33
N ALA A 114 -0.05 5.57 -17.36
CA ALA A 114 -0.27 4.16 -17.02
C ALA A 114 -1.72 3.93 -16.57
N LEU A 115 -2.22 4.76 -15.65
CA LEU A 115 -3.59 4.68 -15.15
C LEU A 115 -4.64 4.94 -16.23
N ALA A 116 -4.35 5.77 -17.24
CA ALA A 116 -5.26 5.98 -18.37
C ALA A 116 -5.27 4.80 -19.37
N ASN A 117 -4.23 3.96 -19.40
CA ASN A 117 -4.05 2.89 -20.38
C ASN A 117 -4.46 1.52 -19.82
N ALA A 118 -5.54 0.95 -20.37
CA ALA A 118 -6.11 -0.30 -19.90
C ALA A 118 -5.14 -1.50 -19.89
N ALA A 119 -4.02 -1.45 -20.62
CA ALA A 119 -3.01 -2.49 -20.61
C ALA A 119 -2.25 -2.61 -19.28
N PHE A 120 -2.14 -1.51 -18.53
CA PHE A 120 -1.42 -1.44 -17.26
C PHE A 120 -2.28 -1.96 -16.11
N SER A 121 -1.68 -2.80 -15.27
CA SER A 121 -2.26 -3.39 -14.08
C SER A 121 -2.52 -2.32 -13.04
N ARG A 122 -3.70 -2.36 -12.41
CA ARG A 122 -4.08 -1.35 -11.43
C ARG A 122 -4.98 -1.88 -10.33
N GLY A 123 -4.94 -1.23 -9.18
CA GLY A 123 -5.86 -1.44 -8.08
C GLY A 123 -6.35 -0.09 -7.57
N VAL A 124 -7.64 0.01 -7.29
CA VAL A 124 -8.24 1.18 -6.63
C VAL A 124 -9.00 0.67 -5.42
N TYR A 125 -8.56 1.09 -4.23
CA TYR A 125 -9.08 0.59 -2.95
C TYR A 125 -9.71 1.73 -2.17
N THR A 126 -10.98 1.57 -1.82
CA THR A 126 -11.68 2.53 -0.95
C THR A 126 -11.32 2.27 0.51
N LEU A 127 -10.85 3.31 1.19
CA LEU A 127 -10.42 3.27 2.58
C LEU A 127 -11.29 4.21 3.42
N ALA A 128 -11.71 3.72 4.59
CA ALA A 128 -12.42 4.55 5.57
C ALA A 128 -11.44 5.47 6.31
N ALA A 129 -11.98 6.32 7.20
CA ALA A 129 -11.16 7.05 8.15
C ALA A 129 -10.29 6.10 8.98
N GLY A 130 -9.03 6.47 9.21
CA GLY A 130 -8.07 5.62 9.91
C GLY A 130 -6.61 5.96 9.59
N SER A 131 -5.69 5.30 10.28
CA SER A 131 -4.26 5.35 9.97
C SER A 131 -3.84 4.08 9.25
N TYR A 132 -3.05 4.25 8.19
CA TYR A 132 -2.67 3.18 7.28
C TYR A 132 -1.16 3.17 7.09
N LEU A 133 -0.59 1.97 7.16
CA LEU A 133 0.74 1.64 6.68
C LEU A 133 0.58 0.65 5.52
N VAL A 134 0.79 1.13 4.30
CA VAL A 134 0.60 0.36 3.07
C VAL A 134 1.93 -0.24 2.62
N THR A 135 1.87 -1.51 2.24
CA THR A 135 2.97 -2.25 1.64
C THR A 135 2.46 -3.08 0.47
N GLY A 136 3.38 -3.62 -0.33
CA GLY A 136 3.03 -4.54 -1.39
C GLY A 136 4.20 -5.45 -1.74
N VAL A 137 3.86 -6.47 -2.51
CA VAL A 137 4.81 -7.41 -3.10
C VAL A 137 4.44 -7.61 -4.56
N MET A 138 5.36 -8.10 -5.38
CA MET A 138 5.03 -8.60 -6.70
C MET A 138 4.59 -10.06 -6.61
N LEU A 139 3.48 -10.37 -7.27
CA LEU A 139 2.92 -11.73 -7.38
C LEU A 139 3.24 -12.35 -8.73
N ALA A 140 3.16 -11.57 -9.80
CA ALA A 140 3.38 -12.07 -11.15
C ALA A 140 3.94 -10.97 -12.07
N THR A 141 4.73 -11.39 -13.04
CA THR A 141 5.27 -10.56 -14.12
C THR A 141 5.12 -11.31 -15.45
N PRO A 142 4.77 -10.64 -16.56
CA PRO A 142 4.60 -11.29 -17.85
C PRO A 142 5.91 -11.72 -18.53
N ASP A 143 7.05 -11.12 -18.17
CA ASP A 143 8.35 -11.36 -18.82
C ASP A 143 9.26 -12.36 -18.07
N ASN A 144 8.79 -12.90 -16.94
CA ASN A 144 9.55 -13.72 -16.00
C ASN A 144 10.80 -13.04 -15.43
N ILE A 145 10.84 -11.70 -15.41
CA ILE A 145 11.89 -10.89 -14.79
C ILE A 145 11.27 -10.16 -13.61
N ASN A 146 11.81 -10.40 -12.42
CA ASN A 146 11.29 -9.80 -11.19
C ASN A 146 11.82 -8.39 -10.93
N VAL A 147 11.80 -7.55 -11.97
CA VAL A 147 12.29 -6.18 -11.93
C VAL A 147 11.22 -5.28 -12.54
N THR A 148 10.59 -4.45 -11.72
CA THR A 148 9.54 -3.54 -12.16
C THR A 148 9.48 -2.31 -11.27
N GLN A 149 8.71 -1.32 -11.73
CA GLN A 149 8.43 -0.10 -11.00
C GLN A 149 6.92 0.13 -11.03
N GLY A 150 6.39 0.74 -9.98
CA GLY A 150 5.01 1.16 -9.94
C GLY A 150 4.82 2.47 -9.21
N GLY A 151 3.58 2.92 -9.21
CA GLY A 151 3.16 4.15 -8.55
C GLY A 151 2.00 3.91 -7.59
N LEU A 152 2.00 4.64 -6.49
CA LEU A 152 0.91 4.71 -5.53
C LEU A 152 0.46 6.16 -5.36
N ARG A 153 -0.85 6.39 -5.37
CA ARG A 153 -1.47 7.68 -5.05
C ARG A 153 -2.63 7.50 -4.09
N LEU A 154 -2.71 8.37 -3.11
CA LEU A 154 -3.90 8.51 -2.27
C LEU A 154 -4.70 9.72 -2.75
N ASP A 155 -5.97 9.56 -3.03
CA ASP A 155 -6.92 10.65 -3.18
C ASP A 155 -7.87 10.66 -1.98
N VAL A 156 -8.22 11.82 -1.44
CA VAL A 156 -9.13 11.93 -0.28
C VAL A 156 -10.30 12.83 -0.64
N SER A 157 -11.51 12.37 -0.31
CA SER A 157 -12.74 13.11 -0.52
C SER A 157 -13.58 13.14 0.74
N VAL A 158 -14.24 14.27 0.99
CA VAL A 158 -15.21 14.41 2.08
C VAL A 158 -16.42 13.52 1.81
N VAL A 159 -16.87 12.77 2.83
CA VAL A 159 -18.14 12.05 2.80
C VAL A 159 -19.19 12.95 3.43
N PRO A 160 -20.23 13.40 2.70
CA PRO A 160 -21.27 14.23 3.27
C PRO A 160 -21.97 13.48 4.42
N GLU A 161 -21.76 13.93 5.65
CA GLU A 161 -22.54 13.42 6.78
C GLU A 161 -23.99 13.87 6.57
N VAL A 162 -24.92 12.91 6.44
CA VAL A 162 -26.33 13.21 6.70
C VAL A 162 -26.38 13.58 8.17
N SER A 163 -26.41 14.89 8.47
CA SER A 163 -26.34 15.38 9.85
C SER A 163 -27.26 14.52 10.70
N SER A 164 -26.72 13.84 11.73
CA SER A 164 -27.53 12.93 12.54
C SER A 164 -28.75 13.66 13.10
N GLN A 165 -28.63 14.98 13.28
CA GLN A 165 -29.69 15.94 13.59
C GLN A 165 -30.85 15.90 12.58
N ALA A 166 -30.59 15.86 11.27
CA ALA A 166 -31.63 15.73 10.25
C ALA A 166 -32.37 14.38 10.36
N LEU A 167 -31.65 13.29 10.68
CA LEU A 167 -32.28 11.98 10.91
C LEU A 167 -33.10 11.96 12.20
N TRP A 168 -32.60 12.57 13.28
CA TRP A 168 -33.35 12.74 14.53
C TRP A 168 -34.61 13.57 14.32
N LEU A 169 -34.51 14.71 13.63
CA LEU A 169 -35.65 15.58 13.33
C LEU A 169 -36.66 14.90 12.41
N ALA A 170 -36.20 14.17 11.38
CA ALA A 170 -37.08 13.39 10.52
C ALA A 170 -37.79 12.28 11.31
N GLY A 171 -37.08 11.56 12.18
CA GLY A 171 -37.65 10.56 13.07
C GLY A 171 -38.72 11.15 14.01
N LEU A 172 -38.42 12.28 14.65
CA LEU A 172 -39.37 12.99 15.51
C LEU A 172 -40.59 13.50 14.75
N ALA A 173 -40.40 14.01 13.53
CA ALA A 173 -41.49 14.46 12.67
C ALA A 173 -42.44 13.32 12.30
N VAL A 174 -41.90 12.15 11.94
CA VAL A 174 -42.71 10.94 11.65
C VAL A 174 -43.47 10.48 12.89
N VAL A 175 -42.81 10.41 14.05
CA VAL A 175 -43.47 10.03 15.31
C VAL A 175 -44.58 11.03 15.67
N GLY A 176 -44.35 12.33 15.51
CA GLY A 176 -45.35 13.38 15.74
C GLY A 176 -46.56 13.26 14.82
N LEU A 177 -46.37 12.99 13.53
CA LEU A 177 -47.46 12.77 12.57
C LEU A 177 -48.30 11.54 12.91
N LEU A 178 -47.64 10.42 13.29
CA LEU A 178 -48.34 9.20 13.69
C LEU A 178 -49.12 9.38 15.00
N ALA A 179 -48.57 10.09 15.98
CA ALA A 179 -49.26 10.40 17.22
C ALA A 179 -50.51 11.25 16.98
N ARG A 180 -50.43 12.26 16.10
CA ARG A 180 -51.58 13.10 15.74
C ARG A 180 -52.72 12.30 15.10
N ARG A 181 -52.42 11.28 14.30
CA ARG A 181 -53.44 10.41 13.66
C ARG A 181 -54.18 9.49 14.63
N ARG A 182 -53.64 9.25 15.83
CA ARG A 182 -54.30 8.44 16.87
C ARG A 182 -55.18 9.26 17.81
N ALA A 183 -54.96 10.57 17.86
CA ALA A 183 -55.70 11.49 18.71
C ALA A 183 -56.93 12.11 18.03
N LEU A 184 -57.06 11.92 16.71
CA LEU A 184 -58.24 12.25 15.90
C LEU A 184 -59.06 10.99 15.66
#